data_AF-A0A3B1AG67-F1
#
_entry.id   AF-A0A3B1AG67-F1
#
_cell.length_a   1.000
_cell.length_b   1.000
_cell.length_c   1.000
_cell.angle_alpha   90.00
_cell.angle_beta   90.00
_cell.angle_gamma   90.00
#
_symmetry.space_group_name_H-M   'P 1'
#
loop_
_entity.id
_entity.type
_entity.pdbx_description
1 polymer ?
#
loop_
_entity_poly.entity_id
_entity_poly.type
_entity_poly.pdbx_seq_one_letter_code
_entity_poly.pdbx_strand_id
1 'polypeptide(L)'
;MSKPKSERFKVLQKLAGRNESLAAQNLGLSVGNLDAQRSRLSELQKFREEYTQQFYQSGTSGITSIAMQSFQQFISQIDVAIQQQKQTVSVAEQDHQSKKHNWEDKHKKTRIYDKTIERFVVNENEVREELEQVEVDDRNNAHIKTRET
;
A
#
# COMPACT_ATOMS: atom_id res chain seq x y z
N MET A 1 3.26 17.17 36.48
CA MET A 1 2.07 16.41 36.04
C MET A 1 2.43 15.55 34.84
N SER A 2 2.00 14.29 34.79
CA SER A 2 2.20 13.44 33.60
C SER A 2 1.38 14.00 32.43
N LYS A 3 1.91 13.93 31.20
CA LYS A 3 1.14 14.30 30.00
C LYS A 3 -0.13 13.43 29.89
N PRO A 4 -1.25 14.00 29.40
CA PRO A 4 -2.49 13.25 29.15
C PRO A 4 -2.25 12.08 28.19
N LYS A 5 -3.11 11.06 28.28
CA LYS A 5 -3.01 9.84 27.47
C LYS A 5 -3.13 10.17 25.97
N SER A 6 -4.02 11.10 25.61
CA SER A 6 -4.17 11.59 24.24
C SER A 6 -2.84 12.07 23.64
N GLU A 7 -2.12 12.94 24.34
CA GLU A 7 -0.82 13.49 23.93
C GLU A 7 0.28 12.42 23.80
N ARG A 8 0.27 11.41 24.68
CA ARG A 8 1.22 10.30 24.59
C ARG A 8 0.96 9.43 23.37
N PHE A 9 -0.31 9.20 23.03
CA PHE A 9 -0.70 8.39 21.88
C PHE A 9 -0.49 9.10 20.54
N LYS A 10 -0.50 10.44 20.49
CA LYS A 10 -0.12 11.20 19.28
C LYS A 10 1.27 10.85 18.75
N VAL A 11 2.22 10.51 19.63
CA VAL A 11 3.56 10.05 19.20
C VAL A 11 3.49 8.71 18.46
N LEU A 12 2.67 7.78 18.97
CA LEU A 12 2.45 6.47 18.35
C LEU A 12 1.69 6.59 17.03
N GLN A 13 0.68 7.47 16.97
CA GLN A 13 -0.05 7.80 15.74
C GLN A 13 0.89 8.37 14.67
N LYS A 14 1.76 9.33 15.03
CA LYS A 14 2.74 9.90 14.10
C LYS A 14 3.71 8.85 13.57
N LEU A 15 4.15 7.93 14.41
CA LEU A 15 5.00 6.81 13.99
C LEU A 15 4.24 5.85 13.06
N ALA A 16 2.98 5.53 13.38
CA ALA A 16 2.13 4.70 12.54
C ALA A 16 1.90 5.33 11.15
N GLY A 17 1.58 6.62 11.10
CA GLY A 17 1.40 7.36 9.85
C GLY A 17 2.66 7.39 8.99
N ARG A 18 3.85 7.56 9.58
CA ARG A 18 5.12 7.45 8.84
C ARG A 18 5.31 6.06 8.23
N ASN A 19 5.03 5.01 9.00
CA ASN A 19 5.14 3.63 8.51
C ASN A 19 4.14 3.34 7.39
N GLU A 20 2.92 3.89 7.49
CA GLU A 20 1.91 3.80 6.45
C GLU A 20 2.35 4.53 5.17
N SER A 21 2.89 5.75 5.27
CA SER A 21 3.41 6.48 4.10
C SER A 21 4.54 5.73 3.40
N LEU A 22 5.45 5.11 4.17
CA LEU A 22 6.51 4.26 3.60
C LEU A 22 5.93 3.02 2.91
N ALA A 23 4.94 2.36 3.52
CA ALA A 23 4.27 1.21 2.92
C ALA A 23 3.52 1.60 1.62
N ALA A 24 2.87 2.78 1.61
CA ALA A 24 2.19 3.31 0.43
C ALA A 24 3.17 3.60 -0.72
N GLN A 25 4.34 4.17 -0.41
CA GLN A 25 5.39 4.39 -1.41
C GLN A 25 5.89 3.07 -2.01
N ASN A 26 6.17 2.08 -1.16
CA ASN A 26 6.60 0.75 -1.61
C ASN A 26 5.53 0.05 -2.47
N LEU A 27 4.26 0.18 -2.10
CA LEU A 27 3.13 -0.29 -2.90
C LEU A 27 3.12 0.38 -4.27
N GLY A 28 3.27 1.71 -4.33
CA GLY A 28 3.37 2.45 -5.59
C GLY A 28 4.50 1.96 -6.51
N LEU A 29 5.69 1.72 -5.94
CA LEU A 29 6.82 1.14 -6.68
C LEU A 29 6.50 -0.26 -7.22
N SER A 30 5.78 -1.09 -6.45
CA SER A 30 5.39 -2.43 -6.91
C SER A 30 4.37 -2.42 -8.04
N VAL A 31 3.45 -1.45 -8.05
CA VAL A 31 2.49 -1.25 -9.16
C VAL A 31 3.26 -0.96 -10.44
N GLY A 32 4.17 0.02 -10.40
CA GLY A 32 4.99 0.38 -11.56
C GLY A 32 5.85 -0.79 -12.07
N ASN A 33 6.44 -1.58 -11.17
CA ASN A 33 7.19 -2.77 -11.56
C ASN A 33 6.28 -3.82 -12.22
N LEU A 34 5.13 -4.14 -11.62
CA LEU A 34 4.19 -5.11 -12.16
C LEU A 34 3.71 -4.72 -13.56
N ASP A 35 3.35 -3.45 -13.75
CA ASP A 35 2.92 -2.92 -15.05
C ASP A 35 4.03 -3.01 -16.10
N ALA A 36 5.27 -2.68 -15.73
CA ALA A 36 6.42 -2.83 -16.61
C ALA A 36 6.64 -4.30 -17.04
N GLN A 37 6.55 -5.26 -16.10
CA GLN A 37 6.72 -6.68 -16.43
C GLN A 37 5.60 -7.22 -17.32
N ARG A 38 4.35 -6.76 -17.11
CA ARG A 38 3.20 -7.11 -17.96
C ARG A 38 3.32 -6.51 -19.35
N SER A 39 3.76 -5.25 -19.47
CA SER A 39 4.02 -4.61 -20.77
C SER A 39 5.08 -5.39 -21.54
N ARG A 40 6.18 -5.77 -20.87
CA ARG A 40 7.24 -6.56 -21.51
C ARG A 40 6.75 -7.92 -22.01
N LEU A 41 5.90 -8.59 -21.24
CA LEU A 41 5.28 -9.85 -21.67
C LEU A 41 4.41 -9.64 -22.92
N SER A 42 3.57 -8.61 -22.92
CA SER A 42 2.72 -8.25 -24.06
C SER A 42 3.54 -7.96 -25.33
N GLU A 43 4.64 -7.21 -25.19
CA GLU A 43 5.58 -6.94 -26.29
C GLU A 43 6.16 -8.22 -26.87
N LEU A 44 6.61 -9.17 -26.03
CA LEU A 44 7.16 -10.45 -26.50
C LEU A 44 6.11 -11.28 -27.24
N GLN A 45 4.87 -11.32 -26.73
CA GLN A 45 3.77 -12.04 -27.37
C GLN A 45 3.41 -11.42 -28.73
N LYS A 46 3.29 -10.10 -28.78
CA LYS A 46 3.02 -9.36 -30.02
C LYS A 46 4.13 -9.58 -31.05
N PHE A 47 5.39 -9.46 -30.63
CA PHE A 47 6.54 -9.70 -31.51
C PHE A 47 6.54 -11.12 -32.10
N ARG A 48 6.21 -12.13 -31.28
CA ARG A 48 6.06 -13.51 -31.74
C ARG A 48 5.00 -13.66 -32.83
N GLU A 49 3.84 -13.04 -32.62
CA GLU A 49 2.71 -13.09 -33.56
C GLU A 49 3.06 -12.40 -34.87
N GLU A 50 3.61 -11.18 -34.81
CA GLU A 50 4.05 -10.42 -35.99
C GLU A 50 5.10 -11.19 -36.79
N TYR A 51 6.10 -11.76 -36.12
CA TYR A 51 7.15 -12.52 -36.77
C TYR A 51 6.60 -13.80 -37.44
N THR A 52 5.67 -14.48 -36.78
CA THR A 52 4.99 -15.66 -37.33
C THR A 52 4.17 -15.30 -38.56
N GLN A 53 3.40 -14.21 -38.51
CA GLN A 53 2.61 -13.74 -39.64
C GLN A 53 3.49 -13.36 -40.84
N GLN A 54 4.58 -12.64 -40.60
CA GLN A 54 5.53 -12.24 -41.64
C GLN A 54 6.17 -13.46 -42.32
N PHE A 55 6.50 -14.49 -41.56
CA PHE A 55 7.02 -15.74 -42.10
C PHE A 55 5.99 -16.46 -42.98
N TYR A 56 4.73 -16.58 -42.54
CA TYR A 56 3.65 -17.17 -43.35
C TYR A 56 3.40 -16.39 -44.65
N GLN A 57 3.38 -15.06 -44.60
CA GLN A 57 3.23 -14.21 -45.79
C GLN A 57 4.38 -14.45 -46.77
N SER A 58 5.63 -14.52 -46.28
CA SER A 58 6.81 -14.77 -47.10
C SER A 58 6.81 -16.18 -47.71
N GLY A 59 6.18 -17.13 -47.02
CA GLY A 59 6.14 -18.53 -47.44
C GLY A 59 5.15 -18.87 -48.54
N THR A 60 4.24 -17.95 -48.89
CA THR A 60 3.33 -18.11 -50.03
C THR A 60 4.08 -18.21 -51.37
N SER A 61 5.32 -17.74 -51.42
CA SER A 61 6.22 -17.78 -52.59
C SER A 61 7.16 -19.01 -52.60
N GLY A 62 7.05 -19.91 -51.60
CA GLY A 62 7.97 -21.04 -51.37
C GLY A 62 9.04 -20.73 -50.32
N ILE A 63 9.27 -21.67 -49.39
CA ILE A 63 10.24 -21.53 -48.28
C ILE A 63 11.37 -22.55 -48.46
N THR A 64 12.62 -22.13 -48.29
CA THR A 64 13.77 -23.04 -48.24
C THR A 64 13.84 -23.78 -46.91
N SER A 65 14.35 -25.02 -46.90
CA SER A 65 14.49 -25.80 -45.66
C SER A 65 15.34 -25.09 -44.60
N ILE A 66 16.34 -24.30 -45.03
CA ILE A 66 17.20 -23.49 -44.14
C ILE A 66 16.38 -22.38 -43.46
N ALA A 67 15.55 -21.64 -44.22
CA ALA A 67 14.70 -20.58 -43.66
C ALA A 67 13.68 -21.13 -42.66
N MET A 68 13.13 -22.32 -42.92
CA MET A 68 12.24 -23.01 -41.99
C MET A 68 12.94 -23.37 -40.68
N GLN A 69 14.17 -23.91 -40.74
CA GLN A 69 14.93 -24.25 -39.54
C GLN A 69 15.25 -23.01 -38.69
N SER A 70 15.71 -21.93 -39.31
CA SER A 70 15.99 -20.67 -38.61
C SER A 70 14.74 -20.09 -37.94
N PHE A 71 13.59 -20.14 -38.62
CA PHE A 71 12.31 -19.72 -38.05
C PHE A 71 11.95 -20.52 -36.80
N GLN A 72 12.01 -21.85 -36.87
CA GLN A 72 11.70 -22.74 -35.74
C GLN A 72 12.62 -22.48 -34.54
N GLN A 73 13.92 -22.30 -34.78
CA GLN A 73 14.87 -21.99 -33.72
C GLN A 73 14.56 -20.65 -33.03
N PHE A 74 14.27 -19.61 -33.81
CA PHE A 74 13.99 -18.29 -33.26
C PHE A 74 12.65 -18.24 -32.51
N ILE A 75 11.60 -18.86 -33.04
CA ILE A 75 10.32 -18.99 -32.34
C ILE A 75 10.49 -19.74 -31.02
N SER A 76 11.26 -20.83 -31.02
CA SER A 76 11.55 -21.57 -29.78
C SER A 76 12.25 -20.70 -28.74
N GLN A 77 13.16 -19.79 -29.15
CA GLN A 77 13.83 -18.86 -28.22
C GLN A 77 12.86 -17.83 -27.66
N ILE A 78 11.97 -17.26 -28.49
CA ILE A 78 10.93 -16.33 -28.02
C ILE A 78 9.99 -17.05 -27.05
N ASP A 79 9.59 -18.29 -27.34
CA ASP A 79 8.71 -19.05 -26.46
C ASP A 79 9.34 -19.28 -25.08
N VAL A 80 10.63 -19.63 -25.03
CA VAL A 80 11.37 -19.72 -23.76
C VAL A 80 11.40 -18.38 -23.03
N ALA A 81 11.67 -17.28 -23.73
CA ALA A 81 11.69 -15.95 -23.13
C ALA A 81 10.31 -15.53 -22.60
N ILE A 82 9.22 -15.86 -23.29
CA ILE A 82 7.85 -15.64 -22.84
C ILE A 82 7.56 -16.42 -21.56
N GLN A 83 7.98 -17.69 -21.47
CA GLN A 83 7.79 -18.48 -20.24
C GLN A 83 8.56 -17.89 -19.06
N GLN A 84 9.81 -17.47 -19.28
CA GLN A 84 10.60 -16.78 -18.26
C GLN A 84 9.95 -15.46 -17.83
N GLN A 85 9.47 -14.66 -18.78
CA GLN A 85 8.82 -13.40 -18.48
C GLN A 85 7.49 -13.60 -17.72
N LYS A 86 6.72 -14.66 -18.03
CA LYS A 86 5.53 -15.03 -17.26
C LYS A 86 5.87 -15.34 -15.79
N GLN A 87 6.97 -16.04 -15.55
CA GLN A 87 7.43 -16.30 -14.19
C GLN A 87 7.81 -14.99 -13.47
N THR A 88 8.51 -14.08 -14.16
CA THR A 88 8.84 -12.75 -13.63
C THR A 88 7.59 -11.94 -13.28
N VAL A 89 6.56 -11.96 -14.15
CA VAL A 89 5.26 -11.31 -13.88
C VAL A 89 4.62 -11.93 -12.63
N SER A 90 4.60 -13.26 -12.50
CA SER A 90 4.03 -13.93 -11.33
C SER A 90 4.74 -13.51 -10.03
N VAL A 91 6.06 -13.40 -10.03
CA VAL A 91 6.83 -12.90 -8.87
C VAL A 91 6.48 -11.45 -8.56
N ALA A 92 6.35 -10.59 -9.58
CA ALA A 92 5.95 -9.20 -9.39
C ALA A 92 4.52 -9.07 -8.84
N GLU A 93 3.59 -9.94 -9.26
CA GLU A 93 2.22 -9.99 -8.72
C GLU A 93 2.20 -10.38 -7.24
N GLN A 94 3.01 -11.38 -6.85
CA GLN A 94 3.13 -11.79 -5.46
C GLN A 94 3.73 -10.68 -4.59
N ASP A 95 4.78 -10.00 -5.07
CA ASP A 95 5.38 -8.85 -4.38
C ASP A 95 4.38 -7.69 -4.23
N HIS A 96 3.64 -7.37 -5.29
CA HIS A 96 2.59 -6.36 -5.25
C HIS A 96 1.51 -6.70 -4.21
N GLN A 97 1.02 -7.93 -4.21
CA GLN A 97 0.00 -8.37 -3.26
C GLN A 97 0.50 -8.33 -1.81
N SER A 98 1.75 -8.73 -1.57
CA SER A 98 2.39 -8.65 -0.26
C SER A 98 2.50 -7.21 0.25
N LYS A 99 2.96 -6.29 -0.61
CA LYS A 99 3.06 -4.86 -0.29
C LYS A 99 1.70 -4.21 -0.08
N LYS A 100 0.70 -4.61 -0.84
CA LYS A 100 -0.69 -4.15 -0.67
C LYS A 100 -1.20 -4.54 0.72
N HIS A 101 -1.05 -5.80 1.09
CA HIS A 101 -1.45 -6.28 2.41
C HIS A 101 -0.71 -5.55 3.54
N ASN A 102 0.60 -5.34 3.38
CA ASN A 102 1.40 -4.57 4.35
C ASN A 102 0.85 -3.15 4.53
N TRP A 103 0.56 -2.44 3.44
CA TRP A 103 -0.02 -1.11 3.48
C TRP A 103 -1.40 -1.11 4.16
N GLU A 104 -2.28 -2.06 3.83
CA GLU A 104 -3.60 -2.18 4.46
C GLU A 104 -3.50 -2.35 5.98
N ASP A 105 -2.54 -3.15 6.45
CA ASP A 105 -2.32 -3.35 7.89
C ASP A 105 -1.78 -2.10 8.59
N LYS A 106 -0.86 -1.35 7.95
CA LYS A 106 -0.39 -0.07 8.49
C LYS A 106 -1.52 0.95 8.52
N HIS A 107 -2.31 1.04 7.46
CA HIS A 107 -3.46 1.93 7.36
C HIS A 107 -4.49 1.64 8.46
N LYS A 108 -4.85 0.36 8.67
CA LYS A 108 -5.71 -0.05 9.79
C LYS A 108 -5.15 0.40 11.13
N LYS A 109 -3.85 0.21 11.36
CA LYS A 109 -3.19 0.59 12.61
C LYS A 109 -3.22 2.10 12.85
N THR A 110 -2.99 2.93 11.83
CA THR A 110 -3.13 4.39 11.93
C THR A 110 -4.55 4.76 12.34
N ARG A 111 -5.58 4.22 11.66
CA ARG A 111 -6.99 4.50 12.00
C ARG A 111 -7.37 4.07 13.42
N ILE A 112 -6.78 3.00 13.94
CA ILE A 112 -6.98 2.58 15.33
C ILE A 112 -6.43 3.64 16.30
N TYR A 113 -5.24 4.19 16.02
CA TYR A 113 -4.68 5.26 16.85
C TYR A 113 -5.53 6.53 16.80
N ASP A 114 -6.02 6.93 15.62
CA ASP A 114 -6.90 8.09 15.46
C ASP A 114 -8.12 7.97 16.38
N LYS A 115 -8.86 6.85 16.26
CA LYS A 115 -10.05 6.57 17.09
C LYS A 115 -9.74 6.48 18.57
N THR A 116 -8.57 5.95 18.93
CA THR A 116 -8.15 5.80 20.34
C THR A 116 -7.84 7.16 20.95
N ILE A 117 -7.19 8.05 20.20
CA ILE A 117 -6.90 9.42 20.64
C ILE A 117 -8.19 10.20 20.81
N GLU A 118 -9.13 10.12 19.86
CA GLU A 118 -10.45 10.76 19.97
C GLU A 118 -11.14 10.37 21.29
N ARG A 119 -11.17 9.07 21.62
CA ARG A 119 -11.74 8.59 22.89
C ARG A 119 -11.01 9.12 24.13
N PHE A 120 -9.68 9.18 24.09
CA PHE A 120 -8.93 9.76 25.22
C PHE A 120 -9.20 11.25 25.39
N VAL A 121 -9.31 12.01 24.30
CA VAL A 121 -9.63 13.44 24.36
C VAL A 121 -11.00 13.66 24.99
N VAL A 122 -12.02 12.89 24.57
CA VAL A 122 -13.37 12.99 25.14
C VAL A 122 -13.35 12.71 26.65
N ASN A 123 -12.78 11.57 27.07
CA ASN A 123 -12.70 11.21 28.48
C ASN A 123 -11.87 12.21 29.31
N GLU A 124 -10.81 12.77 28.74
CA GLU A 124 -9.97 13.76 29.43
C GLU A 124 -10.68 15.11 29.59
N ASN A 125 -11.58 15.46 28.68
CA ASN A 125 -12.42 16.65 28.81
C ASN A 125 -13.52 16.43 29.84
N GLU A 126 -14.22 15.29 29.82
CA GLU A 126 -15.25 14.93 30.81
C GLU A 126 -14.69 14.99 32.24
N VAL A 127 -13.53 14.35 32.49
CA VAL A 127 -12.88 14.39 33.81
C VAL A 127 -12.47 15.81 34.20
N ARG A 128 -12.09 16.66 33.24
CA ARG A 128 -11.73 18.05 33.53
C ARG A 128 -12.96 18.87 33.90
N GLU A 129 -14.05 18.71 33.16
CA GLU A 129 -15.33 19.39 33.42
C GLU A 129 -15.88 19.01 34.80
N GLU A 130 -15.81 17.73 35.18
CA GLU A 130 -16.20 17.26 36.53
C GLU A 130 -15.36 17.94 37.63
N LEU A 131 -14.04 18.00 37.45
CA LEU A 131 -13.14 18.65 38.42
C LEU A 131 -13.38 20.15 38.53
N GLU A 132 -13.60 20.83 37.40
CA GLU A 132 -13.91 22.27 37.37
C GLU A 132 -15.23 22.57 38.07
N GLN A 133 -16.26 21.72 37.89
CA GLN A 133 -17.54 21.87 38.56
C GLN A 133 -17.40 21.72 40.09
N VAL A 134 -16.66 20.70 40.56
CA VAL A 134 -16.39 20.51 41.99
C VAL A 134 -15.67 21.73 42.59
N GLU A 135 -14.68 22.29 41.89
CA GLU A 135 -13.95 23.47 42.36
C GLU A 135 -14.85 24.72 42.46
N VAL A 136 -15.77 24.90 41.50
CA VAL A 136 -16.77 25.98 41.53
C VAL A 136 -17.73 25.82 42.70
N ASP A 137 -18.24 24.61 42.92
CA ASP A 137 -19.17 24.32 44.03
C ASP A 137 -18.50 24.53 45.39
N ASP A 138 -17.25 24.10 45.56
CA ASP A 138 -16.47 24.32 46.79
C ASP A 138 -16.23 25.80 47.07
N ARG A 139 -15.88 26.59 46.04
CA ARG A 139 -15.73 28.05 46.16
C ARG A 139 -17.03 28.74 46.55
N ASN A 140 -18.14 28.34 45.91
CA ASN A 140 -19.46 28.88 46.21
C ASN A 140 -19.85 28.58 47.67
N ASN A 141 -19.64 27.34 48.12
CA ASN A 141 -19.95 26.93 49.48
C ASN A 141 -19.05 27.62 50.53
N ALA A 142 -17.76 27.79 50.25
CA ALA A 142 -16.85 28.56 51.10
C ALA A 142 -17.27 30.03 51.23
N HIS A 143 -17.76 30.64 50.14
CA HIS A 143 -18.21 32.04 50.15
C HIS A 143 -19.53 32.23 50.90
N ILE A 144 -20.42 31.24 50.89
CA ILE A 144 -21.65 31.24 51.72
C ILE A 144 -21.27 31.19 53.21
N LYS A 145 -20.37 30.29 53.60
CA LYS A 145 -19.92 30.17 55.01
C LYS A 145 -19.26 31.43 55.56
N THR A 146 -18.61 32.26 54.73
CA THR A 146 -17.99 33.51 55.17
C THR A 146 -18.97 34.67 55.33
N ARG A 147 -20.19 34.57 54.81
CA ARG A 147 -21.24 35.60 54.93
C ARG A 147 -22.16 35.39 56.15
N GLU A 148 -22.16 34.20 56.73
CA GLU A 148 -22.99 33.83 57.90
C GLU A 148 -22.25 33.94 59.24
N THR A 149 -20.98 34.33 59.24
CA THR A 149 -20.14 34.63 60.42
C THR A 149 -19.86 36.11 60.53
#